data_AF-A0A8T7J5V0-F1
#
_entry.id   AF-A0A8T7J5V0-F1
#
_cell.length_a   1.000
_cell.length_b   1.000
_cell.length_c   1.000
_cell.angle_alpha   90.00
_cell.angle_beta   90.00
_cell.angle_gamma   90.00
#
_symmetry.space_group_name_H-M   'P 1'
#
loop_
_entity.id
_entity.type
_entity.pdbx_description
1 polymer ?
#
loop_
_entity_poly.entity_id
_entity_poly.type
_entity_poly.pdbx_seq_one_letter_code
_entity_poly.pdbx_strand_id
1 'polypeptide(L)'
;MKYLVIAAALVATSSVSAAGDANRGKALSATCAGCHGENGVSQIKTYPILAGQYASYIEQALKDYKSGARANAIMKGFAAGLSAQDMKDLAAYFASQPSDLDTLPR
;
A
#
# COMPACT_ATOMS: atom_id res chain seq x y z
N MET A 1 60.26 -5.42 -5.47
CA MET A 1 58.96 -5.10 -4.86
C MET A 1 57.96 -4.76 -5.95
N LYS A 2 56.83 -5.47 -6.04
CA LYS A 2 55.78 -5.23 -7.03
C LYS A 2 54.46 -5.18 -6.27
N TYR A 3 54.03 -4.00 -5.87
CA TYR A 3 52.77 -3.81 -5.16
C TYR A 3 51.65 -3.65 -6.19
N LEU A 4 50.80 -4.67 -6.31
CA LEU A 4 49.51 -4.55 -6.97
C LEU A 4 48.60 -3.67 -6.11
N VAL A 5 48.17 -2.54 -6.66
CA VAL A 5 47.11 -1.71 -6.08
C VAL A 5 45.78 -2.28 -6.57
N ILE A 6 45.02 -2.95 -5.69
CA ILE A 6 43.66 -3.40 -5.98
C ILE A 6 42.72 -2.25 -5.57
N ALA A 7 42.17 -1.55 -6.56
CA ALA A 7 41.11 -0.57 -6.33
C ALA A 7 39.78 -1.31 -6.14
N ALA A 8 39.28 -1.36 -4.90
CA ALA A 8 37.95 -1.85 -4.60
C ALA A 8 36.91 -0.77 -4.97
N ALA A 9 36.17 -0.98 -6.05
CA ALA A 9 35.04 -0.14 -6.40
C ALA A 9 33.86 -0.44 -5.48
N LEU A 10 33.51 0.52 -4.60
CA LEU A 10 32.26 0.49 -3.85
C LEU A 10 31.09 0.67 -4.83
N VAL A 11 30.35 -0.40 -5.10
CA VAL A 11 29.05 -0.30 -5.76
C VAL A 11 28.01 0.09 -4.71
N ALA A 12 27.68 1.37 -4.65
CA ALA A 12 26.56 1.85 -3.85
C ALA A 12 25.24 1.43 -4.52
N THR A 13 24.59 0.39 -3.99
CA THR A 13 23.25 0.01 -4.42
C THR A 13 22.23 0.93 -3.75
N SER A 14 21.82 1.99 -4.43
CA SER A 14 20.71 2.83 -4.00
C SER A 14 19.43 1.99 -4.04
N SER A 15 18.90 1.61 -2.88
CA SER A 15 17.56 1.01 -2.78
C SER A 15 16.52 2.08 -3.09
N VAL A 16 16.22 2.30 -4.37
CA VAL A 16 15.03 3.06 -4.76
C VAL A 16 13.83 2.27 -4.26
N SER A 17 13.16 2.78 -3.22
CA SER A 17 11.84 2.27 -2.85
C SER A 17 10.92 2.49 -4.03
N ALA A 18 10.48 1.41 -4.67
CA ALA A 18 9.49 1.48 -5.72
C ALA A 18 8.23 2.17 -5.17
N ALA A 19 7.74 3.18 -5.89
CA ALA A 19 6.44 3.79 -5.68
C ALA A 19 5.33 2.75 -5.94
N GLY A 20 4.12 3.03 -5.46
CA GLY A 20 2.97 2.19 -5.79
C GLY A 20 2.53 2.37 -7.24
N ASP A 21 2.16 1.27 -7.89
CA ASP A 21 1.56 1.23 -9.24
C ASP A 21 0.03 1.11 -9.11
N ALA A 22 -0.69 2.18 -9.43
CA ALA A 22 -2.15 2.21 -9.33
C ALA A 22 -2.86 1.24 -10.29
N ASN A 23 -2.26 0.87 -11.43
CA ASN A 23 -2.86 -0.09 -12.36
C ASN A 23 -2.78 -1.51 -11.79
N ARG A 24 -1.64 -1.87 -11.19
CA ARG A 24 -1.52 -3.12 -10.43
C ARG A 24 -2.44 -3.11 -9.21
N GLY A 25 -2.53 -1.98 -8.51
CA GLY A 25 -3.46 -1.79 -7.39
C GLY A 25 -4.92 -2.04 -7.77
N LYS A 26 -5.36 -1.53 -8.92
CA LYS A 26 -6.71 -1.78 -9.46
C LYS A 26 -6.99 -3.27 -9.68
N ALA A 27 -6.02 -4.02 -10.20
CA ALA A 27 -6.18 -5.46 -10.40
C ALA A 27 -6.29 -6.20 -9.05
N LEU A 28 -5.46 -5.80 -8.07
CA LEU A 28 -5.46 -6.37 -6.72
C LEU A 28 -6.71 -6.00 -5.90
N SER A 29 -7.34 -4.85 -6.18
CA SER A 29 -8.47 -4.33 -5.39
C SER A 29 -9.77 -5.12 -5.57
N ALA A 30 -9.84 -6.05 -6.53
CA ALA A 30 -11.06 -6.82 -6.83
C ALA A 30 -11.63 -7.51 -5.58
N THR A 31 -10.78 -8.07 -4.72
CA THR A 31 -11.23 -8.71 -3.47
C THR A 31 -11.67 -7.71 -2.39
N CYS A 32 -11.24 -6.46 -2.48
CA CYS A 32 -11.57 -5.41 -1.52
C CYS A 32 -12.98 -4.83 -1.77
N ALA A 33 -13.43 -4.87 -3.03
CA ALA A 33 -14.68 -4.27 -3.48
C ALA A 33 -15.92 -4.83 -2.77
N GLY A 34 -15.88 -6.10 -2.36
CA GLY A 34 -17.01 -6.76 -1.67
C GLY A 34 -17.42 -6.10 -0.35
N CYS A 35 -16.51 -5.41 0.33
CA CYS A 35 -16.82 -4.68 1.56
C CYS A 35 -16.64 -3.16 1.40
N HIS A 36 -15.61 -2.73 0.67
CA HIS A 36 -15.26 -1.32 0.55
C HIS A 36 -15.90 -0.63 -0.66
N GLY A 37 -16.65 -1.36 -1.49
CA GLY A 37 -17.22 -0.85 -2.75
C GLY A 37 -16.22 -0.88 -3.90
N GLU A 38 -16.72 -0.91 -5.13
CA GLU A 38 -15.95 -1.10 -6.37
C GLU A 38 -14.71 -0.19 -6.48
N ASN A 39 -14.89 1.10 -6.14
CA ASN A 39 -13.84 2.10 -6.16
C ASN A 39 -13.41 2.53 -4.75
N GLY A 40 -13.71 1.73 -3.72
CA GLY A 40 -13.44 2.09 -2.34
C GLY A 40 -14.47 3.05 -1.73
N VAL A 41 -15.66 3.19 -2.33
CA VAL A 41 -16.79 3.96 -1.79
C VAL A 41 -17.86 2.99 -1.27
N SER A 42 -17.78 2.64 0.00
CA SER A 42 -18.73 1.68 0.60
C SER A 42 -20.10 2.31 0.82
N GLN A 43 -21.16 1.55 0.54
CA GLN A 43 -22.54 1.91 0.86
C GLN A 43 -22.94 1.52 2.29
N ILE A 44 -22.12 0.71 2.97
CA ILE A 44 -22.37 0.21 4.32
C ILE A 44 -21.47 0.97 5.28
N LYS A 45 -22.06 1.77 6.19
CA LYS A 45 -21.33 2.65 7.11
C LYS A 45 -20.25 1.97 7.96
N THR A 46 -20.39 0.68 8.25
CA THR A 46 -19.43 -0.09 9.04
C THR A 46 -18.12 -0.35 8.28
N TYR A 47 -18.15 -0.34 6.95
CA TYR A 47 -16.96 -0.51 6.12
C TYR A 47 -16.42 0.87 5.73
N PRO A 48 -15.15 1.18 6.07
CA PRO A 48 -14.60 2.49 5.80
C PRO A 48 -14.45 2.73 4.29
N ILE A 49 -14.68 3.97 3.88
CA ILE A 49 -14.36 4.47 2.54
C ILE A 49 -12.83 4.52 2.41
N LEU A 50 -12.31 3.91 1.35
CA LEU A 50 -10.90 3.91 0.98
C LEU A 50 -10.59 4.95 -0.10
N ALA A 51 -11.58 5.28 -0.93
CA ALA A 51 -11.42 6.23 -2.03
C ALA A 51 -10.90 7.58 -1.52
N GLY A 52 -9.90 8.13 -2.19
CA GLY A 52 -9.35 9.46 -1.92
C GLY A 52 -8.52 9.60 -0.63
N GLN A 53 -8.48 8.57 0.22
CA GLN A 53 -7.68 8.54 1.44
C GLN A 53 -6.17 8.59 1.10
N TYR A 54 -5.33 9.10 2.01
CA TYR A 54 -3.90 9.17 1.75
C TYR A 54 -3.28 7.79 1.55
N ALA A 55 -2.46 7.65 0.50
CA ALA A 55 -1.76 6.41 0.21
C ALA A 55 -0.92 5.93 1.40
N SER A 56 -0.21 6.84 2.08
CA SER A 56 0.59 6.52 3.27
C SER A 56 -0.25 5.91 4.39
N TYR A 57 -1.45 6.43 4.62
CA TYR A 57 -2.36 5.88 5.62
C TYR A 57 -2.87 4.49 5.24
N ILE A 58 -3.28 4.29 3.98
CA ILE A 58 -3.75 2.97 3.51
C ILE A 58 -2.63 1.94 3.63
N GLU A 59 -1.43 2.27 3.16
CA GLU A 59 -0.26 1.41 3.25
C GLU A 59 0.04 1.05 4.71
N GLN A 60 0.06 2.04 5.60
CA GLN A 60 0.32 1.81 7.02
C GLN A 60 -0.77 0.95 7.67
N ALA A 61 -2.05 1.20 7.39
CA ALA A 61 -3.14 0.40 7.91
C ALA A 61 -3.03 -1.07 7.49
N LEU A 62 -2.67 -1.35 6.24
CA LEU A 62 -2.45 -2.72 5.76
C LEU A 62 -1.27 -3.40 6.47
N LYS A 63 -0.16 -2.68 6.69
CA LYS A 63 0.97 -3.16 7.49
C LYS A 63 0.56 -3.46 8.93
N ASP A 64 -0.25 -2.59 9.54
CA ASP A 64 -0.70 -2.75 10.92
C ASP A 64 -1.66 -3.93 11.07
N TYR A 65 -2.56 -4.15 10.09
CA TYR A 65 -3.41 -5.33 10.07
C TYR A 65 -2.59 -6.62 9.89
N LYS A 66 -1.59 -6.60 9.00
CA LYS A 66 -0.72 -7.77 8.76
C LYS A 66 0.10 -8.13 10.00
N SER A 67 0.72 -7.15 10.64
CA SER A 67 1.52 -7.34 11.86
C SER A 67 0.66 -7.65 13.09
N GLY A 68 -0.61 -7.23 13.09
CA GLY A 68 -1.51 -7.31 14.23
C GLY A 68 -1.45 -6.10 15.15
N ALA A 69 -0.66 -5.07 14.83
CA ALA A 69 -0.66 -3.78 15.54
C ALA A 69 -2.05 -3.12 15.51
N ARG A 70 -2.80 -3.33 14.42
CA ARG A 70 -4.23 -2.99 14.33
C ARG A 70 -5.07 -4.26 14.37
N ALA A 71 -5.84 -4.43 15.44
CA ALA A 71 -6.63 -5.64 15.66
C ALA A 71 -7.92 -5.66 14.82
N ASN A 72 -7.97 -6.54 13.83
CA ASN A 72 -9.20 -6.94 13.13
C ASN A 72 -8.94 -8.28 12.40
N ALA A 73 -9.67 -9.33 12.78
CA ALA A 73 -9.44 -10.68 12.24
C ALA A 73 -9.70 -10.78 10.73
N ILE A 74 -10.73 -10.08 10.24
CA ILE A 74 -11.12 -10.07 8.82
C ILE A 74 -9.99 -9.43 8.01
N MET A 75 -9.63 -8.18 8.32
CA MET A 75 -8.59 -7.45 7.59
C MET A 75 -7.19 -8.08 7.75
N LYS A 76 -6.90 -8.73 8.89
CA LYS A 76 -5.67 -9.51 9.05
C LYS A 76 -5.60 -10.66 8.05
N GLY A 77 -6.71 -11.37 7.82
CA GLY A 77 -6.78 -12.43 6.82
C GLY A 77 -6.46 -11.93 5.40
N PHE A 78 -7.04 -10.80 5.00
CA PHE A 78 -6.74 -10.19 3.69
C PHE A 78 -5.30 -9.64 3.62
N ALA A 79 -4.84 -8.95 4.65
CA ALA A 79 -3.51 -8.34 4.67
C ALA A 79 -2.36 -9.37 4.75
N ALA A 80 -2.62 -10.57 5.30
CA ALA A 80 -1.61 -11.62 5.44
C ALA A 80 -0.99 -12.03 4.09
N GLY A 81 -1.80 -12.09 3.03
CA GLY A 81 -1.36 -12.48 1.68
C GLY A 81 -0.65 -11.37 0.89
N LEU A 82 -0.71 -10.11 1.34
CA LEU A 82 -0.16 -8.98 0.60
C LEU A 82 1.36 -8.88 0.80
N SER A 83 2.11 -8.71 -0.30
CA SER A 83 3.49 -8.25 -0.23
C SER A 83 3.56 -6.76 0.14
N ALA A 84 4.74 -6.27 0.52
CA ALA A 84 4.92 -4.84 0.76
C ALA A 84 4.64 -3.99 -0.48
N GLN A 85 4.91 -4.53 -1.68
CA GLN A 85 4.60 -3.83 -2.92
C GLN A 85 3.09 -3.82 -3.22
N ASP A 86 2.38 -4.93 -2.98
CA ASP A 86 0.93 -4.98 -3.17
C ASP A 86 0.21 -3.95 -2.30
N MET A 87 0.69 -3.75 -1.06
CA MET A 87 0.15 -2.71 -0.17
C MET A 87 0.33 -1.30 -0.73
N LYS A 88 1.50 -1.01 -1.30
CA LYS A 88 1.77 0.28 -1.95
C LYS A 88 0.92 0.48 -3.20
N ASP A 89 0.75 -0.57 -4.00
CA ASP A 89 -0.03 -0.54 -5.23
C ASP A 89 -1.52 -0.29 -4.92
N LEU A 90 -2.08 -1.04 -3.96
CA LEU A 90 -3.44 -0.82 -3.44
C LEU A 90 -3.62 0.58 -2.87
N ALA A 91 -2.65 1.05 -2.08
CA ALA A 91 -2.67 2.39 -1.53
C ALA A 91 -2.68 3.48 -2.61
N ALA A 92 -1.83 3.33 -3.64
CA ALA A 92 -1.79 4.25 -4.77
C ALA A 92 -3.12 4.27 -5.54
N TYR A 93 -3.72 3.09 -5.78
CA TYR A 93 -5.00 2.97 -6.47
C TYR A 93 -6.14 3.65 -5.71
N PHE A 94 -6.34 3.32 -4.42
CA PHE A 94 -7.45 3.89 -3.66
C PHE A 94 -7.28 5.39 -3.41
N ALA A 95 -6.04 5.85 -3.18
CA ALA A 95 -5.74 7.27 -3.01
C ALA A 95 -5.97 8.13 -4.26
N SER A 96 -6.01 7.50 -5.44
CA SER A 96 -6.33 8.16 -6.71
C SER A 96 -7.82 8.17 -7.04
N GLN A 97 -8.66 7.46 -6.27
CA GLN A 97 -10.10 7.41 -6.56
C GLN A 97 -10.80 8.71 -6.13
N PRO A 98 -11.82 9.17 -6.89
CA PRO A 98 -12.68 10.25 -6.46
C PRO A 98 -13.40 9.91 -5.14
N SER A 99 -13.54 10.89 -4.27
CA SER A 99 -14.13 10.68 -2.95
C SER A 99 -14.75 11.94 -2.39
N ASP A 100 -15.82 11.77 -1.62
CA ASP A 100 -16.44 12.82 -0.80
C ASP A 100 -15.83 12.88 0.62
N LEU A 101 -14.75 12.10 0.88
CA LEU A 101 -14.04 12.20 2.14
C LEU A 101 -13.47 13.61 2.30
N ASP A 102 -13.95 14.32 3.32
CA ASP A 102 -13.31 15.53 3.81
C ASP A 102 -12.02 15.14 4.56
N THR A 103 -10.90 15.23 3.85
CA THR A 103 -9.57 15.00 4.43
C THR A 103 -8.89 16.32 4.64
N LEU A 104 -8.01 16.40 5.64
CA LEU A 104 -7.16 17.57 5.82
C LEU A 104 -6.35 17.84 4.52
N PRO A 105 -5.83 19.05 4.31
CA PRO A 105 -4.90 19.28 3.22
C PRO A 105 -3.71 18.30 3.29
N ARG A 106 -3.28 17.81 2.12
CA ARG A 106 -2.11 16.90 1.98
C ARG A 106 -0.80 17.59 2.32
#